data_AF-A0A6V7KTI0-F1
#
_entry.id   AF-A0A6V7KTI0-F1
#
_cell.length_a   1.000
_cell.length_b   1.000
_cell.length_c   1.000
_cell.angle_alpha   90.00
_cell.angle_beta   90.00
_cell.angle_gamma   90.00
#
_symmetry.space_group_name_H-M   'P 1'
#
loop_
_entity.id
_entity.type
_entity.pdbx_description
1 polymer ?
#
loop_
_entity_poly.entity_id
_entity_poly.type
_entity_poly.pdbx_seq_one_letter_code
_entity_poly.pdbx_strand_id
1 'polypeptide(L)'
;VDEPFNLGPNVAIRGIAPADYAYTPETRCTLAGWGATIKKDENDEIELVPVHTLHWTDVTMKNAKECNDNGQKVRPQAELCTLSSPGHLRP
;
A
#
# COMPACT_ATOMS: atom_id res chain seq x y z
N VAL A 1 2.56 -12.47 -28.63
CA VAL A 1 2.51 -13.39 -27.47
C VAL A 1 3.67 -13.01 -26.60
N ASP A 2 3.41 -12.54 -25.40
CA ASP A 2 4.47 -12.19 -24.46
C ASP A 2 5.16 -13.47 -24.01
N GLU A 3 6.49 -13.47 -23.98
CA GLU A 3 7.27 -14.60 -23.52
C GLU A 3 7.09 -14.80 -22.01
N PRO A 4 7.03 -16.05 -21.52
CA PRO A 4 6.95 -16.32 -20.09
C PRO A 4 8.20 -15.81 -19.37
N PHE A 5 8.03 -15.27 -18.16
CA PHE A 5 9.15 -14.78 -17.35
C PHE A 5 9.85 -15.93 -16.62
N ASN A 6 11.16 -15.82 -16.49
CA ASN A 6 11.97 -16.75 -15.69
C ASN A 6 11.92 -16.35 -14.21
N LEU A 7 11.61 -17.31 -13.34
CA LEU A 7 11.71 -17.12 -11.89
C LEU A 7 13.18 -17.06 -11.45
N GLY A 8 13.44 -16.32 -10.38
CA GLY A 8 14.79 -16.14 -9.86
C GLY A 8 14.82 -15.30 -8.57
N PRO A 9 16.01 -14.91 -8.09
CA PRO A 9 16.13 -14.14 -6.86
C PRO A 9 15.40 -12.79 -6.89
N ASN A 10 15.22 -12.22 -8.08
CA ASN A 10 14.57 -10.92 -8.29
C ASN A 10 13.16 -11.04 -8.90
N VAL A 11 12.70 -12.26 -9.22
CA VAL A 11 11.39 -12.51 -9.84
C VAL A 11 10.74 -13.69 -9.14
N ALA A 12 9.73 -13.41 -8.32
CA ALA A 12 8.98 -14.41 -7.58
C ALA A 12 7.48 -14.12 -7.63
N ILE A 13 6.68 -15.19 -7.66
CA ILE A 13 5.23 -15.10 -7.57
C ILE A 13 4.82 -15.01 -6.10
N ARG A 14 3.87 -14.12 -5.79
CA ARG A 14 3.23 -14.05 -4.47
C ARG A 14 1.96 -14.88 -4.44
N GLY A 15 1.70 -15.52 -3.30
CA GLY A 15 0.48 -16.26 -3.08
C GLY A 15 -0.75 -15.35 -3.13
N ILE A 16 -1.87 -15.89 -3.61
CA ILE A 16 -3.16 -15.22 -3.60
C ILE A 16 -3.91 -15.67 -2.35
N ALA A 17 -4.48 -14.73 -1.60
CA ALA A 17 -5.31 -15.06 -0.45
C ALA A 17 -6.53 -15.89 -0.89
N PRO A 18 -6.93 -16.92 -0.12
CA PRO A 18 -8.11 -17.70 -0.47
C PRO A 18 -9.38 -16.84 -0.39
N ALA A 19 -10.45 -17.27 -1.06
CA ALA A 19 -11.68 -16.49 -1.16
C ALA A 19 -12.38 -16.23 0.19
N ASP A 20 -12.14 -17.10 1.18
CA ASP A 20 -12.64 -17.00 2.55
C ASP A 20 -11.67 -16.29 3.50
N TYR A 21 -10.60 -15.69 2.98
CA TYR A 21 -9.63 -14.97 3.79
C TYR A 21 -10.30 -13.81 4.54
N ALA A 22 -10.41 -13.96 5.85
CA ALA A 22 -10.75 -12.87 6.76
C ALA A 22 -9.45 -12.18 7.19
N TYR A 23 -9.32 -10.90 6.87
CA TYR A 23 -8.21 -10.11 7.38
C TYR A 23 -8.42 -9.81 8.87
N THR A 24 -7.31 -9.76 9.61
CA THR A 24 -7.33 -9.33 11.01
C THR A 24 -7.00 -7.83 11.07
N PRO A 25 -7.81 -6.98 11.71
CA PRO A 25 -7.41 -5.60 12.00
C PRO A 25 -6.07 -5.55 12.73
N GLU A 26 -5.32 -4.48 12.56
CA GLU A 26 -3.94 -4.33 13.05
C GLU A 26 -2.89 -5.26 12.39
N THR A 27 -3.28 -6.05 11.38
CA THR A 27 -2.30 -6.75 10.53
C THR A 27 -1.38 -5.74 9.87
N ARG A 28 -0.07 -5.96 9.99
CA ARG A 28 0.94 -5.16 9.29
C ARG A 28 1.14 -5.71 7.88
N CYS A 29 1.07 -4.83 6.91
CA CYS A 29 1.33 -5.12 5.49
C CYS A 29 2.42 -4.20 4.97
N THR A 30 3.06 -4.58 3.87
CA THR A 30 4.05 -3.73 3.19
C THR A 30 3.47 -3.28 1.86
N LEU A 31 3.44 -1.97 1.64
CA LEU A 31 3.15 -1.36 0.35
C LEU A 31 4.47 -1.01 -0.32
N ALA A 32 4.69 -1.50 -1.54
CA ALA A 32 5.90 -1.24 -2.31
C ALA A 32 5.56 -0.72 -3.72
N GLY A 33 6.35 0.21 -4.23
CA GLY A 33 6.17 0.74 -5.59
C GLY A 33 7.10 1.90 -5.92
N TRP A 34 6.95 2.41 -7.14
CA TRP A 34 7.66 3.57 -7.67
C TRP A 34 6.75 4.82 -7.73
N GLY A 35 5.78 4.90 -6.82
CA GLY A 35 4.88 6.05 -6.74
C GLY A 35 5.62 7.35 -6.38
N ALA A 36 5.07 8.50 -6.78
CA ALA A 36 5.65 9.79 -6.42
C ALA A 36 5.49 10.05 -4.91
N THR A 37 6.51 10.69 -4.31
CA THR A 37 6.38 11.21 -2.95
C THR A 37 5.68 12.56 -3.00
N ILE A 38 4.59 12.71 -2.25
CA ILE A 38 3.90 13.99 -2.06
C ILE A 38 4.64 14.75 -0.96
N LYS A 39 5.30 15.85 -1.32
CA LYS A 39 5.76 16.84 -0.35
C LYS A 39 4.77 18.00 -0.36
N LYS A 40 4.38 18.46 0.84
CA LYS A 40 3.75 19.76 1.00
C LYS A 40 4.85 20.76 1.34
N ASP A 41 4.95 21.83 0.57
CA ASP A 41 5.85 22.93 0.90
C ASP A 41 5.24 23.83 1.99
N GLU A 42 5.93 24.92 2.32
CA GLU A 42 5.46 25.92 3.30
C GLU A 42 4.20 26.70 2.85
N ASN A 43 3.82 26.58 1.57
CA ASN A 43 2.66 27.21 0.96
C ASN A 43 1.51 26.22 0.71
N ASP A 44 1.59 25.00 1.27
CA ASP A 44 0.63 23.91 1.03
C ASP A 44 0.56 23.41 -0.44
N GLU A 45 1.55 23.74 -1.28
CA GLU A 45 1.65 23.22 -2.64
C GLU A 45 2.15 21.77 -2.64
N ILE A 46 1.55 20.95 -3.52
CA ILE A 46 1.92 19.53 -3.68
C ILE A 46 3.05 19.44 -4.69
N GLU A 47 4.26 19.14 -4.22
CA GLU A 47 5.37 18.73 -5.07
C GLU A 47 5.37 17.20 -5.19
N LEU A 48 5.25 16.71 -6.43
CA LEU A 48 5.41 15.30 -6.75
C LEU A 48 6.87 15.02 -7.10
N VAL A 49 7.58 14.35 -6.21
CA VAL A 49 8.97 13.96 -6.47
C VAL A 49 8.99 12.56 -7.08
N PRO A 50 9.42 12.39 -8.35
CA PRO A 50 9.56 11.08 -8.96
C PRO A 50 10.67 10.29 -8.27
N VAL A 51 10.45 8.99 -8.09
CA VAL A 51 11.42 8.09 -7.46
C VAL A 51 12.06 7.18 -8.52
N HIS A 52 13.39 7.08 -8.49
CA HIS A 52 14.16 6.21 -9.40
C HIS A 52 14.44 4.83 -8.80
N THR A 53 14.19 4.68 -7.49
CA THR A 53 14.38 3.46 -6.72
C THR A 53 13.03 2.92 -6.26
N LEU A 54 12.93 1.61 -6.07
CA LEU A 54 11.76 1.01 -5.44
C LEU A 54 11.69 1.49 -3.99
N HIS A 55 10.54 1.97 -3.55
CA HIS A 55 10.32 2.28 -2.14
C HIS A 55 9.28 1.36 -1.54
N TRP A 56 9.34 1.21 -0.22
CA TRP A 56 8.28 0.56 0.53
C TRP A 56 8.01 1.23 1.87
N THR A 57 6.81 1.00 2.38
CA THR A 57 6.38 1.42 3.71
C THR A 57 5.51 0.36 4.35
N ASP A 58 5.57 0.29 5.68
CA ASP A 58 4.70 -0.57 6.46
C ASP A 58 3.40 0.17 6.76
N VAL A 59 2.29 -0.49 6.44
CA VAL A 59 0.94 -0.01 6.69
C VAL A 59 0.24 -0.96 7.64
N THR A 60 -0.68 -0.43 8.43
CA THR A 60 -1.49 -1.22 9.36
C THR A 60 -2.91 -1.27 8.84
N MET A 61 -3.46 -2.48 8.72
CA MET A 61 -4.86 -2.68 8.35
C MET A 61 -5.80 -2.12 9.41
N LYS A 62 -6.84 -1.44 8.97
CA LYS A 62 -7.90 -0.90 9.83
C LYS A 62 -9.24 -1.51 9.45
N ASN A 63 -10.11 -1.64 10.44
CA ASN A 63 -11.45 -2.10 10.14
C ASN A 63 -12.19 -1.02 9.32
N ALA A 64 -13.09 -1.47 8.44
CA ALA A 64 -13.80 -0.55 7.55
C ALA A 64 -14.69 0.45 8.33
N LYS A 65 -15.17 0.05 9.52
CA LYS A 65 -15.98 0.92 10.38
C LYS A 65 -15.18 2.15 10.84
N GLU A 66 -13.99 1.97 11.38
CA GLU A 66 -13.08 3.03 11.83
C GLU A 66 -12.72 3.97 10.70
N CYS A 67 -12.47 3.43 9.49
CA CYS A 67 -12.18 4.29 8.35
C CYS A 67 -13.40 5.12 7.93
N ASN A 68 -14.58 4.52 7.94
CA ASN A 68 -15.82 5.22 7.61
C ASN A 68 -16.23 6.24 8.69
N ASP A 69 -15.99 5.93 9.96
CA ASP A 69 -16.16 6.87 11.08
C ASP A 69 -15.24 8.10 10.93
N ASN A 70 -14.07 7.93 10.28
CA ASN A 70 -13.13 9.01 9.92
C ASN A 70 -13.43 9.64 8.55
N GLY A 71 -14.64 9.47 8.02
CA GLY A 71 -15.12 10.12 6.80
C GLY A 71 -14.72 9.45 5.48
N GLN A 72 -14.08 8.28 5.53
CA GLN A 72 -13.86 7.46 4.32
C GLN A 72 -15.15 6.78 3.87
N LYS A 73 -15.16 6.23 2.64
CA LYS A 73 -16.31 5.49 2.06
C LYS A 73 -15.89 4.10 1.59
N VAL A 74 -15.39 3.29 2.52
CA VAL A 74 -14.89 1.93 2.29
C VAL A 74 -16.05 0.95 2.23
N ARG A 75 -16.08 0.12 1.18
CA ARG A 75 -17.01 -1.01 1.00
C ARG A 75 -16.41 -2.31 1.56
N PRO A 76 -16.81 -2.77 2.75
CA PRO A 76 -16.11 -3.85 3.46
C PRO A 76 -16.02 -5.19 2.70
N GLN A 77 -16.92 -5.41 1.73
CA GLN A 77 -16.98 -6.61 0.88
C GLN A 77 -16.01 -6.60 -0.31
N ALA A 78 -15.40 -5.45 -0.62
CA ALA A 78 -14.57 -5.28 -1.82
C ALA A 78 -13.29 -4.46 -1.57
N GLU A 79 -13.23 -3.72 -0.47
CA GLU A 79 -12.18 -2.76 -0.18
C GLU A 79 -11.63 -2.96 1.23
N LEU A 80 -10.33 -2.74 1.35
CA LEU A 80 -9.60 -2.76 2.61
C LEU A 80 -9.06 -1.37 2.88
N CYS A 81 -9.00 -1.01 4.16
CA CYS A 81 -8.45 0.25 4.60
C CYS A 81 -7.13 0.03 5.33
N THR A 82 -6.16 0.89 5.08
CA THR A 82 -4.88 0.89 5.79
C THR A 82 -4.49 2.30 6.17
N LEU A 83 -3.71 2.43 7.24
CA LEU A 83 -3.06 3.68 7.61
C LEU A 83 -1.54 3.47 7.58
N SER A 84 -0.83 4.39 6.93
CA SER A 84 0.61 4.47 7.02
C SER A 84 1.01 5.08 8.36
N SER A 85 2.02 4.51 9.03
CA SER A 85 2.65 5.23 10.13
C SER A 85 3.38 6.46 9.56
N PRO A 86 3.25 7.67 10.15
CA PRO A 86 3.97 8.83 9.64
C PRO A 86 5.48 8.58 9.67
N GLY A 87 6.15 8.76 8.52
CA GLY A 87 7.58 9.11 8.51
C GLY A 87 8.63 8.03 8.23
N HIS A 88 8.34 6.91 7.55
CA HIS A 88 9.42 6.04 7.06
C HIS A 88 9.10 5.36 5.72
N LEU A 89 9.39 6.06 4.63
CA LEU A 89 9.65 5.42 3.34
C LEU A 89 11.08 4.90 3.38
N ARG A 90 11.27 3.59 3.21
CA ARG A 90 12.60 3.00 3.11
C ARG A 90 12.96 2.87 1.61
N PRO A 91 14.18 3.28 1.20
CA PRO A 91 14.71 2.99 -0.12
C PRO A 91 15.16 1.54 -0.25
#